data_AF-A0A2P8B4M9-F1
#
_entry.id   AF-A0A2P8B4M9-F1
#
_cell.length_a   1.000
_cell.length_b   1.000
_cell.length_c   1.000
_cell.angle_alpha   90.00
_cell.angle_beta   90.00
_cell.angle_gamma   90.00
#
_symmetry.space_group_name_H-M   'P 1'
#
loop_
_entity.id
_entity.type
_entity.pdbx_description
1 polymer ?
#
loop_
_entity_poly.entity_id
_entity_poly.type
_entity_poly.pdbx_seq_one_letter_code
_entity_poly.pdbx_strand_id
1 'polypeptide(L)'
;MLPENDALLQSLQKMYATVLELPDEVVTPDVDLEAELGLDSLQHRLVLARAAELWAVDTGASESPATLTLRSVADLLQRLGSTSKA
;
A
#
# COMPACT_ATOMS: atom_id res chain seq x y z
N MET A 1 -3.44 -5.16 -14.03
CA MET A 1 -2.09 -4.66 -14.42
C MET A 1 -1.76 -3.52 -13.48
N LEU A 2 -0.58 -3.56 -12.87
CA LEU A 2 -0.14 -2.51 -11.96
C LEU A 2 0.16 -1.21 -12.74
N PRO A 3 -0.20 -0.04 -12.18
CA PRO A 3 0.13 1.25 -12.75
C PRO A 3 1.64 1.56 -12.57
N GLU A 4 2.11 2.61 -13.24
CA GLU A 4 3.47 3.13 -13.00
C GLU A 4 3.64 3.59 -11.55
N ASN A 5 4.89 3.61 -11.07
CA ASN A 5 5.20 3.83 -9.65
C ASN A 5 4.55 5.08 -9.05
N ASP A 6 4.58 6.22 -9.75
CA ASP A 6 3.99 7.47 -9.24
C ASP A 6 2.46 7.40 -9.15
N ALA A 7 1.81 6.76 -10.13
CA ALA A 7 0.37 6.54 -10.12
C ALA A 7 -0.05 5.49 -9.06
N LEU A 8 0.82 4.49 -8.81
CA LEU A 8 0.65 3.53 -7.73
C LEU A 8 0.70 4.23 -6.37
N LEU A 9 1.72 5.06 -6.13
CA LEU A 9 1.89 5.82 -4.90
C LEU A 9 0.70 6.75 -4.64
N GLN A 10 0.23 7.50 -5.65
CA GLN A 10 -0.96 8.35 -5.51
C GLN A 10 -2.23 7.55 -5.19
N SER A 11 -2.37 6.35 -5.75
CA SER A 11 -3.52 5.49 -5.47
C SER A 11 -3.46 4.95 -4.04
N LEU A 12 -2.29 4.50 -3.60
CA LEU A 12 -2.06 4.05 -2.22
C LEU A 12 -2.27 5.19 -1.22
N GLN A 13 -1.74 6.37 -1.50
CA GLN A 13 -1.93 7.58 -0.69
C GLN A 13 -3.42 7.82 -0.42
N LYS A 14 -4.25 7.85 -1.47
CA LYS A 14 -5.70 8.04 -1.35
C LYS A 14 -6.38 6.94 -0.55
N MET A 15 -5.98 5.68 -0.74
CA MET A 15 -6.56 4.55 -0.01
C MET A 15 -6.22 4.60 1.49
N TYR A 16 -4.97 4.88 1.85
CA TYR A 16 -4.56 4.99 3.26
C TYR A 16 -5.14 6.24 3.91
N ALA A 17 -5.13 7.39 3.24
CA ALA A 17 -5.75 8.62 3.72
C ALA A 17 -7.25 8.42 4.03
N THR A 18 -7.96 7.68 3.16
CA THR A 18 -9.38 7.36 3.38
C THR A 18 -9.60 6.54 4.65
N VAL A 19 -8.76 5.53 4.90
CA VAL A 19 -8.92 4.64 6.06
C VAL A 19 -8.44 5.28 7.36
N LEU A 20 -7.45 6.17 7.29
CA LEU A 20 -6.96 6.98 8.40
C LEU A 20 -7.84 8.20 8.68
N GLU A 21 -8.81 8.50 7.81
CA GLU A 21 -9.62 9.72 7.86
C GLU A 21 -8.77 11.00 7.88
N LEU A 22 -7.62 10.97 7.20
CA LEU A 22 -6.68 12.07 7.07
C LEU A 22 -6.73 12.67 5.66
N PRO A 23 -6.34 13.95 5.49
CA PRO A 23 -6.05 14.50 4.17
C PRO A 23 -4.92 13.72 3.48
N ASP A 24 -5.03 13.54 2.15
CA ASP A 24 -4.03 12.81 1.36
C ASP A 24 -2.64 13.46 1.42
N GLU A 25 -2.58 14.79 1.50
CA GLU A 25 -1.36 15.57 1.68
C GLU A 25 -0.56 15.25 2.96
N VAL A 26 -1.21 14.70 3.99
CA VAL A 26 -0.53 14.25 5.22
C VAL A 26 0.18 12.90 5.01
N VAL A 27 -0.35 12.07 4.11
CA VAL A 27 0.18 10.73 3.84
C VAL A 27 1.25 10.81 2.75
N THR A 28 2.49 11.07 3.17
CA THR A 28 3.63 11.17 2.23
C THR A 28 4.21 9.79 1.88
N PRO A 29 5.01 9.65 0.80
CA PRO A 29 5.54 8.36 0.39
C PRO A 29 6.44 7.64 1.41
N ASP A 30 7.13 8.42 2.25
CA ASP A 30 8.20 7.93 3.13
C ASP A 30 7.83 8.04 4.63
N VAL A 31 6.62 8.53 4.97
CA VAL A 31 6.12 8.54 6.36
C VAL A 31 5.81 7.12 6.82
N ASP A 32 6.09 6.83 8.09
CA ASP A 32 5.69 5.59 8.73
C ASP A 32 4.19 5.64 9.06
N LEU A 33 3.40 4.88 8.31
CA LEU A 33 1.96 4.84 8.44
C LEU A 33 1.54 4.31 9.82
N GLU A 34 2.26 3.35 10.39
CA GLU A 34 1.91 2.74 11.69
C GLU A 34 2.47 3.58 12.84
N ALA A 35 3.76 3.89 12.82
CA ALA A 35 4.41 4.58 13.94
C ALA A 35 4.09 6.08 14.03
N GLU A 36 3.93 6.76 12.89
CA GLU A 36 3.72 8.22 12.86
C GLU A 36 2.25 8.59 12.64
N LEU A 37 1.52 7.83 11.80
CA LEU A 37 0.11 8.13 11.47
C LEU A 37 -0.90 7.27 12.23
N GLY A 38 -0.45 6.30 13.03
CA GLY A 38 -1.33 5.46 13.86
C GLY A 38 -2.18 4.47 13.07
N LEU A 39 -1.73 4.05 11.88
CA LEU A 39 -2.37 3.02 11.08
C LEU A 39 -2.38 1.68 11.84
N ASP A 40 -3.54 1.06 11.93
CA ASP A 40 -3.70 -0.26 12.51
C ASP A 40 -3.45 -1.40 11.49
N SER A 41 -3.04 -2.57 11.99
CA SER A 41 -2.85 -3.80 11.20
C SER A 41 -4.09 -4.27 10.42
N LEU A 42 -5.31 -4.05 10.94
CA LEU A 42 -6.56 -4.37 10.24
C LEU A 42 -6.81 -3.38 9.11
N GLN A 43 -6.66 -2.08 9.36
CA GLN A 43 -6.71 -1.01 8.35
C GLN A 43 -5.71 -1.29 7.22
N HIS A 44 -4.46 -1.62 7.54
CA HIS A 44 -3.46 -2.00 6.56
C HIS A 44 -3.92 -3.19 5.70
N ARG A 45 -4.40 -4.27 6.32
CA ARG A 45 -4.90 -5.45 5.60
C ARG A 45 -6.10 -5.15 4.71
N LEU A 46 -7.01 -4.26 5.13
CA LEU A 46 -8.15 -3.84 4.32
C LEU A 46 -7.68 -3.07 3.07
N VAL A 47 -6.74 -2.14 3.22
CA VAL A 47 -6.16 -1.41 2.08
C VAL A 47 -5.42 -2.38 1.15
N LEU A 48 -4.64 -3.30 1.70
CA LEU A 48 -3.87 -4.27 0.92
C LEU A 48 -4.78 -5.24 0.14
N ALA A 49 -5.85 -5.74 0.77
CA ALA A 49 -6.86 -6.57 0.10
C ALA A 49 -7.55 -5.81 -1.03
N ARG A 50 -7.88 -4.53 -0.81
CA ARG A 50 -8.49 -3.69 -1.86
C ARG A 50 -7.55 -3.45 -3.03
N ALA A 51 -6.27 -3.19 -2.76
CA ALA A 51 -5.23 -3.05 -3.77
C ALA A 51 -5.03 -4.35 -4.57
N ALA A 52 -5.00 -5.50 -3.88
CA ALA A 52 -4.89 -6.83 -4.49
C ALA A 52 -6.02 -7.09 -5.50
N GLU A 53 -7.27 -6.82 -5.12
CA GLU A 53 -8.42 -6.91 -6.02
C GLU A 53 -8.33 -5.95 -7.20
N LEU A 54 -7.98 -4.67 -6.94
CA LEU A 54 -7.96 -3.62 -7.95
C LEU A 54 -6.95 -3.90 -9.06
N TRP A 55 -5.79 -4.45 -8.70
CA TRP A 55 -4.69 -4.69 -9.64
C TRP A 55 -4.51 -6.15 -10.05
N ALA A 56 -5.36 -7.05 -9.53
CA ALA A 56 -5.29 -8.50 -9.70
C ALA A 56 -3.92 -9.07 -9.30
N VAL A 57 -3.47 -8.72 -8.10
CA VAL A 57 -2.20 -9.15 -7.51
C VAL A 57 -2.49 -10.09 -6.35
N ASP A 58 -1.82 -11.24 -6.30
CA ASP A 58 -1.89 -12.12 -5.14
C ASP A 58 -0.96 -11.62 -4.04
N THR A 59 -1.52 -11.11 -2.95
CA THR A 59 -0.76 -10.65 -1.77
C THR A 59 -0.44 -11.75 -0.77
N GLY A 60 -1.06 -12.94 -0.92
CA GLY A 60 -0.81 -14.13 -0.13
C GLY A 60 -0.58 -13.89 1.36
N ALA A 61 0.37 -14.64 1.93
CA ALA A 61 0.89 -14.46 3.29
C ALA A 61 2.15 -13.57 3.29
N SER A 62 2.22 -12.55 2.43
CA SER A 62 3.41 -11.71 2.38
C SER A 62 3.65 -11.03 3.72
N GLU A 63 4.90 -11.03 4.16
CA GLU A 63 5.31 -10.36 5.39
C GLU A 63 5.19 -8.84 5.22
N SER A 64 4.68 -8.17 6.25
CA SER A 64 4.71 -6.72 6.33
C SER A 64 6.17 -6.25 6.45
N PRO A 65 6.54 -5.15 5.79
CA PRO A 65 7.85 -4.55 5.96
C PRO A 65 8.04 -4.06 7.40
N ALA A 66 9.30 -3.99 7.86
CA ALA A 66 9.63 -3.50 9.21
C ALA A 66 9.21 -2.03 9.45
N THR A 67 9.15 -1.23 8.37
CA THR A 67 8.65 0.14 8.38
C THR A 67 7.58 0.23 7.29
N LEU A 68 6.36 0.59 7.71
CA LEU A 68 5.22 0.57 6.83
C LEU A 68 5.05 1.95 6.17
N THR A 69 5.49 2.11 4.93
CA THR A 69 5.40 3.36 4.16
C THR A 69 4.68 3.10 2.84
N LEU A 70 4.19 4.15 2.16
CA LEU A 70 3.59 3.94 0.83
C LEU A 70 4.61 3.34 -0.14
N ARG A 71 5.89 3.72 -0.03
CA ARG A 71 6.97 3.17 -0.86
C ARG A 71 7.16 1.68 -0.60
N SER A 72 7.22 1.24 0.66
CA SER A 72 7.41 -0.18 0.97
C SER A 72 6.22 -1.03 0.53
N VAL A 73 5.00 -0.50 0.60
CA VAL A 73 3.80 -1.15 0.06
C VAL A 73 3.80 -1.19 -1.47
N ALA A 74 4.18 -0.10 -2.14
CA ALA A 74 4.29 -0.06 -3.60
C ALA A 74 5.34 -1.04 -4.13
N ASP A 75 6.49 -1.13 -3.47
CA ASP A 75 7.55 -2.08 -3.80
C ASP A 75 7.09 -3.52 -3.61
N LEU A 76 6.35 -3.80 -2.53
CA LEU A 76 5.74 -5.10 -2.30
C LEU A 76 4.80 -5.49 -3.45
N LEU A 77 3.86 -4.62 -3.81
CA LEU A 77 2.90 -4.88 -4.88
C LEU A 77 3.60 -5.11 -6.23
N GLN A 78 4.63 -4.33 -6.55
CA GLN A 78 5.43 -4.50 -7.77
C GLN A 78 6.16 -5.84 -7.82
N ARG A 79 6.74 -6.28 -6.71
CA ARG A 79 7.39 -7.61 -6.60
C ARG A 79 6.40 -8.75 -6.82
N LEU A 80 5.21 -8.64 -6.23
CA LEU A 80 4.15 -9.64 -6.37
C LEU A 80 3.57 -9.68 -7.79
N GLY A 81 3.28 -8.51 -8.38
CA GLY A 81 2.79 -8.41 -9.76
C GLY A 81 3.81 -8.87 -10.81
N SER A 82 5.11 -8.74 -10.53
CA SER A 82 6.17 -9.29 -11.38
C SER A 82 6.22 -10.81 -11.33
N THR A 83 5.95 -11.40 -10.16
CA THR A 83 5.92 -12.86 -9.96
C THR A 83 4.73 -13.50 -10.68
N SER A 84 3.57 -12.83 -10.71
CA SER A 84 2.37 -13.33 -11.41
C SER A 84 2.46 -13.28 -12.94
N LYS A 85 3.43 -12.54 -13.52
CA LYS A 85 3.58 -12.39 -14.97
C LYS A 85 4.52 -13.45 -15.59
N ALA A 86 5.12 -14.32 -14.78
CA ALA A 86 6.06 -15.37 -15.18
C ALA A 86 5.37 -16.68 -15.57
#